data_AF-A0A1F9VN09-F1
#
_entry.id   AF-A0A1F9VN09-F1
#
_cell.length_a   1.000
_cell.length_b   1.000
_cell.length_c   1.000
_cell.angle_alpha   90.00
_cell.angle_beta   90.00
_cell.angle_gamma   90.00
#
_symmetry.space_group_name_H-M   'P 1'
#
loop_
_entity.id
_entity.type
_entity.pdbx_description
1 polymer ?
#
loop_
_entity_poly.entity_id
_entity_poly.type
_entity_poly.pdbx_seq_one_letter_code
_entity_poly.pdbx_strand_id
1 'polypeptide(L)'
;MRLKVKGMIDESDPRVAQVGHPGPPWSIAYGDLMTELVCFFVILYALSAALNKDMQKAQAEIQEMIKEGKMAGQVQMDKEGMRITLEENSQMSFFESGRAELTDNMRGQLDKIAPVLRGLSEKHDIVVEGHTDNIPIATKQFASNWELSTARATSVVKSMLASNFNPKRMSAVGYGEYHPIVPNENEVNRKKNRRVVFFIKNNPYPDAPAAGPPAAAKHGAQAPAVEQPAQAPAAETPAAAPETPAAAPETPAAAGGE
;
A
#
# COMPACT_ATOMS: atom_id res chain seq x y z
N MET A 1 -73.54 30.58 -1.07
CA MET A 1 -73.25 31.73 -1.95
C MET A 1 -71.90 31.48 -2.60
N ARG A 2 -71.86 30.99 -3.84
CA ARG A 2 -70.59 30.76 -4.57
C ARG A 2 -70.09 32.10 -5.11
N LEU A 3 -68.88 32.51 -4.72
CA LEU A 3 -68.22 33.70 -5.24
C LEU A 3 -67.88 33.49 -6.72
N LYS A 4 -68.60 34.17 -7.62
CA LYS A 4 -68.28 34.19 -9.06
C LYS A 4 -67.13 35.18 -9.28
N VAL A 5 -65.92 34.65 -9.47
CA VAL A 5 -64.72 35.44 -9.80
C VAL A 5 -64.86 35.96 -11.24
N LYS A 6 -64.78 37.29 -11.41
CA LYS A 6 -64.99 37.96 -12.71
C LYS A 6 -63.86 37.58 -13.68
N GLY A 7 -64.22 36.96 -14.81
CA GLY A 7 -63.29 36.60 -15.89
C GLY A 7 -62.95 35.10 -16.01
N MET A 8 -63.44 34.26 -15.10
CA MET A 8 -63.27 32.80 -15.20
C MET A 8 -64.45 32.18 -15.98
N ILE A 9 -64.13 31.33 -16.96
CA ILE A 9 -65.13 30.59 -17.74
C ILE A 9 -65.71 29.49 -16.84
N ASP A 10 -67.03 29.35 -16.84
CA ASP A 10 -67.73 28.34 -16.01
C ASP A 10 -67.42 26.93 -16.53
N GLU A 11 -67.21 25.94 -15.66
CA GLU A 11 -66.94 24.55 -16.05
C GLU A 11 -68.07 23.93 -16.89
N SER A 12 -69.27 24.50 -16.82
CA SER A 12 -70.42 24.11 -17.65
C SER A 12 -70.46 24.77 -19.03
N ASP A 13 -69.51 25.67 -19.36
CA ASP A 13 -69.44 26.31 -20.67
C ASP A 13 -69.03 25.27 -21.74
N PRO A 14 -69.77 25.17 -22.86
CA PRO A 14 -69.50 24.19 -23.92
C PRO A 14 -68.15 24.38 -24.62
N ARG A 15 -67.43 25.49 -24.40
CA ARG A 15 -66.07 25.72 -24.88
C ARG A 15 -64.99 25.14 -23.96
N VAL A 16 -65.36 24.71 -22.76
CA VAL A 16 -64.45 24.05 -21.81
C VAL A 16 -64.45 22.55 -22.09
N ALA A 17 -63.28 22.00 -22.41
CA ALA A 17 -63.12 20.56 -22.55
C ALA A 17 -63.33 19.89 -21.18
N GLN A 18 -64.42 19.15 -21.01
CA GLN A 18 -64.75 18.48 -19.75
C GLN A 18 -63.82 17.32 -19.40
N VAL A 19 -63.13 16.77 -20.41
CA VAL A 19 -62.12 15.73 -20.28
C VAL A 19 -60.86 16.24 -20.96
N GLY A 20 -59.77 16.34 -20.20
CA GLY A 20 -58.46 16.66 -20.76
C GLY A 20 -58.07 15.63 -21.82
N HIS A 21 -57.48 16.07 -22.92
CA HIS A 21 -57.04 15.14 -23.96
C HIS A 21 -56.04 14.15 -23.34
N PRO A 22 -56.23 12.82 -23.48
CA PRO A 22 -55.28 11.87 -22.94
C PRO A 22 -53.92 12.17 -23.56
N GLY A 23 -52.89 12.27 -22.70
CA GLY A 23 -51.51 12.36 -23.16
C GLY A 23 -51.20 11.19 -24.09
N PRO A 24 -50.24 11.33 -25.00
CA PRO A 24 -49.93 10.27 -25.94
C PRO A 24 -49.56 8.98 -25.17
N PRO A 25 -49.97 7.78 -25.64
CA PRO A 25 -49.83 6.53 -24.87
C PRO A 25 -48.40 6.19 -24.43
N TRP A 26 -47.40 6.68 -25.15
CA TRP A 26 -45.98 6.48 -24.81
C TRP A 26 -45.55 7.23 -23.54
N SER A 27 -46.27 8.28 -23.14
CA SER A 27 -45.89 9.14 -22.02
C SER A 27 -45.89 8.39 -20.69
N ILE A 28 -46.77 7.39 -20.56
CA ILE A 28 -46.84 6.51 -19.39
C ILE A 28 -45.61 5.61 -19.32
N ALA A 29 -45.25 4.94 -20.41
CA ALA A 29 -44.07 4.07 -20.46
C ALA A 29 -42.76 4.86 -20.29
N TYR A 30 -42.70 6.08 -20.82
CA TYR A 30 -41.56 6.98 -20.60
C TYR A 30 -41.46 7.45 -19.14
N GLY A 31 -42.59 7.80 -18.53
CA GLY A 31 -42.66 8.15 -17.12
C GLY A 31 -42.17 7.02 -16.22
N ASP A 32 -42.62 5.79 -16.51
CA ASP A 32 -42.22 4.58 -15.80
C ASP A 32 -40.71 4.34 -15.90
N LEU A 33 -40.14 4.35 -17.12
CA LEU A 33 -38.71 4.23 -17.37
C LEU A 33 -37.90 5.31 -16.62
N MET A 34 -38.37 6.56 -16.63
CA MET A 34 -37.69 7.65 -15.92
C MET A 34 -37.74 7.46 -14.41
N THR A 35 -38.86 6.99 -13.86
CA THR A 35 -38.96 6.69 -12.43
C THR A 35 -38.13 5.48 -12.03
N GLU A 36 -38.08 4.42 -12.85
CA GLU A 36 -37.22 3.26 -12.62
C GLU A 36 -35.74 3.66 -12.66
N LEU A 37 -35.34 4.52 -13.61
CA LEU A 37 -33.98 5.01 -13.71
C LEU A 37 -33.59 5.84 -12.47
N VAL A 38 -34.47 6.73 -12.02
CA VAL A 38 -34.25 7.51 -10.78
C VAL A 38 -34.17 6.58 -9.58
N CYS A 39 -35.06 5.60 -9.48
CA CYS A 39 -35.05 4.64 -8.38
C CYS A 39 -33.76 3.80 -8.38
N PHE A 40 -33.30 3.36 -9.54
CA PHE A 40 -32.03 2.66 -9.73
C PHE A 40 -30.83 3.49 -9.24
N PHE A 41 -30.73 4.76 -9.63
CA PHE A 41 -29.63 5.62 -9.17
C PHE A 41 -29.72 5.95 -7.67
N VAL A 42 -30.93 6.10 -7.11
CA VAL A 42 -31.11 6.28 -5.66
C VAL A 42 -30.65 5.05 -4.89
N ILE A 43 -30.98 3.84 -5.38
CA ILE A 43 -30.51 2.58 -4.79
C ILE A 43 -28.98 2.47 -4.89
N LEU A 44 -28.39 2.76 -6.06
CA LEU A 44 -26.93 2.76 -6.22
C LEU A 44 -26.24 3.77 -5.29
N TYR A 45 -26.80 4.97 -5.15
CA TYR A 45 -26.29 5.98 -4.24
C TYR A 45 -26.36 5.52 -2.77
N ALA A 46 -27.49 4.94 -2.37
CA ALA A 46 -27.67 4.40 -1.03
C ALA A 46 -26.69 3.25 -0.72
N LEU A 47 -26.46 2.34 -1.68
CA LEU A 47 -25.46 1.28 -1.56
C LEU A 47 -24.03 1.84 -1.46
N SER A 48 -23.69 2.83 -2.28
CA SER A 48 -22.38 3.52 -2.21
C SER A 48 -22.14 4.21 -0.87
N ALA A 49 -23.17 4.76 -0.23
CA ALA A 49 -23.06 5.37 1.09
C ALA A 49 -22.93 4.30 2.20
N ALA A 50 -23.64 3.17 2.07
CA ALA A 50 -23.62 2.10 3.05
C ALA A 50 -22.28 1.34 3.10
N LEU A 51 -21.61 1.18 1.95
CA LEU A 51 -20.34 0.44 1.86
C LEU A 51 -19.19 1.06 2.66
N ASN A 52 -19.25 2.35 2.99
CA ASN A 52 -18.15 3.06 3.67
C ASN A 52 -18.42 3.35 5.16
N LYS A 53 -19.51 2.82 5.74
CA LYS A 53 -19.93 3.20 7.10
C LYS A 53 -18.97 2.70 8.19
N ASP A 54 -18.42 1.51 8.02
CA ASP A 54 -17.39 0.95 8.91
C ASP A 54 -16.07 1.72 8.79
N MET A 55 -15.67 2.09 7.57
CA MET A 55 -14.51 2.95 7.33
C MET A 55 -14.68 4.36 7.95
N GLN A 56 -15.87 4.97 7.83
CA GLN A 56 -16.16 6.25 8.48
C GLN A 56 -16.13 6.15 10.02
N LYS A 57 -16.68 5.07 10.58
CA LYS A 57 -16.65 4.84 12.03
C LYS A 57 -15.21 4.68 12.53
N ALA A 58 -14.41 3.86 11.85
CA ALA A 58 -13.01 3.66 12.19
C ALA A 58 -12.20 4.96 12.04
N GLN A 59 -12.47 5.76 11.02
CA GLN A 59 -11.84 7.07 10.84
C GLN A 59 -12.15 8.02 11.99
N ALA A 60 -13.41 8.08 12.44
CA ALA A 60 -13.82 8.89 13.58
C ALA A 60 -13.11 8.45 14.88
N GLU A 61 -13.07 7.13 15.15
CA GLU A 61 -12.42 6.56 16.33
C GLU A 61 -10.90 6.83 16.36
N ILE A 62 -10.23 6.66 15.21
CA ILE A 62 -8.80 6.96 15.09
C ILE A 62 -8.54 8.46 15.21
N GLN A 63 -9.38 9.29 14.61
CA GLN A 63 -9.26 10.75 14.71
C GLN A 63 -9.44 11.22 16.15
N GLU A 64 -10.34 10.60 16.91
CA GLU A 64 -10.53 10.86 18.34
C GLU A 64 -9.28 10.47 19.14
N MET A 65 -8.74 9.27 18.93
CA MET A 65 -7.49 8.84 19.59
C MET A 65 -6.30 9.77 19.32
N ILE A 66 -6.21 10.32 18.10
CA ILE A 66 -5.18 11.31 17.73
C ILE A 66 -5.43 12.63 18.47
N LYS A 67 -6.67 13.12 18.53
CA LYS A 67 -7.03 14.35 19.25
C LYS A 67 -6.78 14.27 20.75
N GLU A 68 -7.00 13.11 21.35
CA GLU A 68 -6.70 12.83 22.76
C GLU A 68 -5.20 12.71 23.06
N GLY A 69 -4.33 12.81 22.03
CA GLY A 69 -2.89 12.70 22.19
C GLY A 69 -2.41 11.28 22.49
N LYS A 70 -3.27 10.26 22.35
CA LYS A 70 -2.89 8.86 22.54
C LYS A 70 -2.00 8.36 21.41
N MET A 71 -2.06 8.98 20.24
CA MET A 71 -1.29 8.62 19.05
C MET A 71 -0.78 9.84 18.30
N ALA A 72 0.43 9.72 17.75
CA ALA A 72 1.05 10.74 16.90
C ALA A 72 0.89 10.36 15.43
N GLY A 73 -0.01 11.06 14.73
CA GLY A 73 -0.26 10.79 13.32
C GLY A 73 -1.44 11.57 12.76
N GLN A 74 -1.82 11.23 11.53
CA GLN A 74 -2.96 11.81 10.83
C GLN A 74 -3.77 10.71 10.15
N VAL A 75 -5.07 10.93 10.02
CA VAL A 75 -5.98 10.07 9.27
C VAL A 75 -6.62 10.86 8.15
N GLN A 76 -6.60 10.30 6.95
CA GLN A 76 -7.17 10.87 5.73
C GLN A 76 -8.06 9.82 5.07
N MET A 77 -9.14 10.26 4.43
CA MET A 77 -10.07 9.41 3.70
C MET A 77 -10.14 9.88 2.25
N ASP A 78 -9.81 8.99 1.33
CA ASP A 78 -9.85 9.21 -0.11
C ASP A 78 -10.88 8.31 -0.78
N LYS A 79 -11.10 8.49 -2.08
CA LYS A 79 -11.97 7.61 -2.89
C LYS A 79 -11.46 6.15 -2.92
N GLU A 80 -10.15 5.97 -2.79
CA GLU A 80 -9.50 4.66 -2.85
C GLU A 80 -9.53 3.91 -1.51
N GLY A 81 -9.72 4.62 -0.39
CA GLY A 81 -9.59 4.04 0.94
C GLY A 81 -9.22 5.04 2.04
N MET A 82 -8.98 4.50 3.24
CA MET A 82 -8.49 5.26 4.39
C MET A 82 -6.97 5.15 4.49
N ARG A 83 -6.29 6.29 4.70
CA ARG A 83 -4.85 6.35 4.99
C ARG A 83 -4.64 6.82 6.42
N ILE A 84 -3.93 6.02 7.22
CA ILE A 84 -3.47 6.38 8.56
C ILE A 84 -1.96 6.53 8.48
N THR A 85 -1.46 7.75 8.68
CA THR A 85 -0.03 8.04 8.67
C THR A 85 0.47 8.16 10.10
N LEU A 86 1.43 7.32 10.47
CA LEU A 86 2.20 7.46 11.70
C LEU A 86 3.56 8.06 11.36
N GLU A 87 3.87 9.20 11.94
CA GLU A 87 5.11 9.95 11.69
C GLU A 87 6.09 9.78 12.85
N GLU A 88 7.35 9.51 12.52
CA GLU A 88 8.40 9.46 13.52
C GLU A 88 8.73 10.87 14.03
N ASN A 89 8.98 11.01 15.33
CA ASN A 89 9.42 12.27 15.90
C ASN A 89 10.58 12.07 16.89
N SER A 90 11.15 13.16 17.41
CA SER A 90 12.33 13.10 18.30
C SER A 90 12.13 12.29 19.58
N GLN A 91 10.88 12.08 20.03
CA GLN A 91 10.55 11.35 21.26
C GLN A 91 10.03 9.94 20.98
N MET A 92 9.56 9.68 19.76
CA MET A 92 8.90 8.46 19.37
C MET A 92 9.56 7.92 18.10
N SER A 93 10.66 7.18 18.29
CA SER A 93 11.28 6.40 17.22
C SER A 93 10.54 5.08 17.04
N PHE A 94 10.22 4.71 15.80
CA PHE A 94 9.47 3.50 15.49
C PHE A 94 10.36 2.28 15.23
N PHE A 95 11.59 2.53 14.79
CA PHE A 95 12.54 1.51 14.42
C PHE A 95 13.92 1.88 14.93
N GLU A 96 14.70 0.86 15.28
CA GLU A 96 16.11 1.07 15.57
C GLU A 96 16.85 1.69 14.35
N SER A 97 17.85 2.52 14.64
CA SER A 97 18.58 3.25 13.59
C SER A 97 19.22 2.30 12.58
N GLY A 98 18.93 2.50 11.29
CA GLY A 98 19.42 1.66 10.20
C GLY A 98 18.88 0.22 10.21
N ARG A 99 17.88 -0.09 11.06
CA ARG A 99 17.30 -1.43 11.19
C ARG A 99 15.78 -1.42 10.93
N ALA A 100 15.25 -2.62 10.74
CA ALA A 100 13.82 -2.88 10.56
C ALA A 100 13.16 -3.48 11.82
N GLU A 101 13.87 -3.51 12.95
CA GLU A 101 13.34 -3.97 14.24
C GLU A 101 12.41 -2.91 14.83
N LEU A 102 11.23 -3.32 15.29
CA LEU A 102 10.26 -2.43 15.92
C LEU A 102 10.71 -2.06 17.33
N THR A 103 10.55 -0.78 17.70
CA THR A 103 10.71 -0.32 19.08
C THR A 103 9.43 -0.56 19.89
N ASP A 104 9.53 -0.46 21.22
CA ASP A 104 8.36 -0.56 22.12
C ASP A 104 7.36 0.58 21.89
N ASN A 105 7.84 1.75 21.48
CA ASN A 105 6.99 2.86 21.08
C ASN A 105 6.10 2.47 19.90
N MET A 106 6.67 1.87 18.85
CA MET A 106 5.89 1.42 17.70
C MET A 106 4.92 0.31 18.07
N ARG A 107 5.35 -0.68 18.88
CA ARG A 107 4.46 -1.73 19.39
C ARG A 107 3.26 -1.13 20.14
N GLY A 108 3.50 -0.16 21.03
CA GLY A 108 2.44 0.53 21.75
C GLY A 108 1.50 1.35 20.86
N GLN A 109 1.95 1.86 19.72
CA GLN A 109 1.06 2.48 18.72
C GLN A 109 0.24 1.41 17.97
N LEU A 110 0.88 0.31 17.57
CA LEU A 110 0.23 -0.82 16.91
C LEU A 110 -0.87 -1.42 17.79
N ASP A 111 -0.63 -1.58 19.09
CA ASP A 111 -1.61 -2.13 20.03
C ASP A 111 -2.86 -1.26 20.16
N LYS A 112 -2.73 0.06 19.96
CA LYS A 112 -3.86 1.00 20.00
C LYS A 112 -4.70 0.95 18.72
N ILE A 113 -4.07 0.85 17.55
CA ILE A 113 -4.79 0.80 16.27
C ILE A 113 -5.27 -0.61 15.90
N ALA A 114 -4.61 -1.64 16.41
CA ALA A 114 -4.88 -3.03 16.06
C ALA A 114 -6.35 -3.45 16.25
N PRO A 115 -7.06 -3.08 17.35
CA PRO A 115 -8.46 -3.42 17.51
C PRO A 115 -9.34 -2.86 16.39
N VAL A 116 -9.13 -1.59 16.02
CA VAL A 116 -9.89 -0.89 14.98
C VAL A 116 -9.60 -1.51 13.61
N LEU A 117 -8.31 -1.69 13.29
CA LEU A 117 -7.89 -2.22 12.00
C LEU A 117 -8.25 -3.70 11.82
N ARG A 118 -8.31 -4.48 12.90
CA ARG A 118 -8.68 -5.90 12.82
C ARG A 118 -10.11 -6.08 12.33
N GLY A 119 -11.04 -5.29 12.86
CA GLY A 119 -12.43 -5.29 12.41
C GLY A 119 -12.57 -4.94 10.92
N LEU A 120 -11.71 -4.05 10.41
CA LEU A 120 -11.68 -3.71 8.98
C LEU A 120 -11.04 -4.81 8.13
N SER A 121 -10.01 -5.49 8.65
CA SER A 121 -9.25 -6.53 7.94
C SER A 121 -10.07 -7.77 7.56
N GLU A 122 -11.27 -7.94 8.12
CA GLU A 122 -12.19 -9.01 7.69
C GLU A 122 -12.74 -8.76 6.28
N LYS A 123 -12.91 -7.49 5.90
CA LYS A 123 -13.57 -7.08 4.65
C LYS A 123 -12.66 -6.31 3.71
N HIS A 124 -11.64 -5.64 4.22
CA HIS A 124 -10.79 -4.74 3.47
C HIS A 124 -9.35 -5.21 3.48
N ASP A 125 -8.62 -4.90 2.41
CA ASP A 125 -7.19 -5.08 2.39
C ASP A 125 -6.48 -3.92 3.08
N ILE A 126 -5.47 -4.26 3.86
CA ILE A 126 -4.60 -3.32 4.55
C ILE A 126 -3.19 -3.44 3.96
N VAL A 127 -2.77 -2.38 3.29
CA VAL A 127 -1.41 -2.20 2.77
C VAL A 127 -0.62 -1.37 3.78
N VAL A 128 0.48 -1.91 4.25
CA VAL A 128 1.44 -1.18 5.09
C VAL A 128 2.55 -0.64 4.20
N GLU A 129 2.68 0.67 4.17
CA GLU A 129 3.65 1.39 3.33
C GLU A 129 4.77 1.94 4.21
N GLY A 130 6.01 1.60 3.87
CA GLY A 130 7.21 2.10 4.52
C GLY A 130 7.83 3.25 3.73
N HIS A 131 8.14 4.35 4.41
CA HIS A 131 8.84 5.50 3.85
C HIS A 131 10.10 5.84 4.66
N THR A 132 11.14 6.31 3.98
CA THR A 132 12.38 6.78 4.58
C THR A 132 12.65 8.23 4.18
N ASP A 133 13.60 8.87 4.86
CA ASP A 133 14.16 10.13 4.38
C ASP A 133 15.22 9.89 3.29
N ASN A 134 15.84 10.97 2.83
CA ASN A 134 16.83 10.95 1.77
C ASN A 134 18.27 10.77 2.25
N ILE A 135 18.50 10.44 3.53
CA ILE A 135 19.85 10.19 4.02
C ILE A 135 20.24 8.80 3.52
N PRO A 136 21.26 8.67 2.65
CA PRO A 136 21.62 7.38 2.11
C PRO A 136 22.07 6.44 3.23
N ILE A 137 21.59 5.21 3.17
CA ILE A 137 22.05 4.13 4.05
C ILE A 137 22.78 3.08 3.22
N ALA A 138 23.81 2.50 3.80
CA ALA A 138 24.45 1.29 3.33
C ALA A 138 24.92 0.51 4.54
N THR A 139 24.12 -0.48 4.94
CA THR A 139 24.43 -1.37 6.06
C THR A 139 24.71 -2.77 5.52
N LYS A 140 25.26 -3.66 6.36
CA LYS A 140 25.43 -5.07 5.97
C LYS A 140 24.11 -5.78 5.64
N GLN A 141 23.00 -5.29 6.19
CA GLN A 141 21.67 -5.90 6.06
C GLN A 141 20.83 -5.26 4.95
N PHE A 142 21.01 -3.95 4.71
CA PHE A 142 20.26 -3.18 3.72
C PHE A 142 21.21 -2.36 2.89
N ALA A 143 21.22 -2.61 1.58
CA ALA A 143 22.06 -1.92 0.61
C ALA A 143 21.54 -0.52 0.28
N SER A 144 20.23 -0.26 0.50
CA SER A 144 19.62 1.03 0.20
C SER A 144 18.39 1.32 1.07
N ASN A 145 17.97 2.60 1.05
CA ASN A 145 16.72 3.05 1.66
C ASN A 145 15.49 2.32 1.15
N TRP A 146 15.52 1.89 -0.11
CA TRP A 146 14.44 1.12 -0.72
C TRP A 146 14.24 -0.21 0.00
N GLU A 147 15.31 -0.97 0.22
CA GLU A 147 15.28 -2.23 0.96
C GLU A 147 14.87 -2.05 2.42
N LEU A 148 15.42 -1.02 3.10
CA LEU A 148 15.07 -0.73 4.49
C LEU A 148 13.58 -0.41 4.64
N SER A 149 13.02 0.39 3.72
CA SER A 149 11.61 0.78 3.77
C SER A 149 10.68 -0.44 3.65
N THR A 150 10.98 -1.36 2.72
CA THR A 150 10.24 -2.61 2.51
C THR A 150 10.38 -3.53 3.72
N ALA A 151 11.59 -3.64 4.27
CA ALA A 151 11.84 -4.45 5.46
C ALA A 151 11.08 -3.93 6.69
N ARG A 152 11.05 -2.61 6.90
CA ARG A 152 10.28 -1.97 7.97
C ARG A 152 8.78 -2.22 7.84
N ALA A 153 8.23 -2.03 6.63
CA ALA A 153 6.83 -2.36 6.36
C ALA A 153 6.53 -3.83 6.65
N THR A 154 7.44 -4.74 6.26
CA THR A 154 7.32 -6.18 6.52
C THR A 154 7.33 -6.49 8.02
N SER A 155 8.19 -5.84 8.81
CA SER A 155 8.22 -6.02 10.26
C SER A 155 6.91 -5.58 10.93
N VAL A 156 6.32 -4.47 10.48
CA VAL A 156 5.01 -4.01 10.95
C VAL A 156 3.93 -5.03 10.62
N VAL A 157 3.88 -5.53 9.37
CA VAL A 157 2.93 -6.58 8.98
C VAL A 157 3.11 -7.82 9.84
N LYS A 158 4.35 -8.30 10.05
CA LYS A 158 4.62 -9.45 10.94
C LYS A 158 4.09 -9.24 12.36
N SER A 159 4.25 -8.03 12.91
CA SER A 159 3.69 -7.68 14.22
C SER A 159 2.17 -7.70 14.23
N MET A 160 1.51 -7.23 13.17
CA MET A 160 0.05 -7.28 13.06
C MET A 160 -0.47 -8.71 12.90
N LEU A 161 0.21 -9.55 12.14
CA LEU A 161 -0.13 -10.97 12.00
C LEU A 161 -0.05 -11.71 13.33
N ALA A 162 0.93 -11.37 14.18
CA ALA A 162 1.00 -11.89 15.55
C ALA A 162 -0.20 -11.48 16.42
N SER A 163 -0.90 -10.40 16.06
CA SER A 163 -2.13 -9.92 16.69
C SER A 163 -3.40 -10.42 15.99
N ASN A 164 -3.35 -11.60 15.34
CA ASN A 164 -4.48 -12.29 14.70
C ASN A 164 -5.15 -11.52 13.54
N PHE A 165 -4.38 -10.78 12.75
CA PHE A 165 -4.87 -10.23 11.47
C PHE A 165 -4.96 -11.31 10.39
N ASN A 166 -5.93 -11.18 9.47
CA ASN A 166 -6.07 -12.10 8.35
C ASN A 166 -4.89 -11.95 7.37
N PRO A 167 -4.03 -12.98 7.19
CA PRO A 167 -2.86 -12.87 6.32
C PRO A 167 -3.19 -12.60 4.85
N LYS A 168 -4.38 -13.02 4.40
CA LYS A 168 -4.83 -12.83 3.00
C LYS A 168 -5.13 -11.36 2.66
N ARG A 169 -5.29 -10.52 3.68
CA ARG A 169 -5.73 -9.12 3.56
C ARG A 169 -4.59 -8.15 3.90
N MET A 170 -3.39 -8.65 4.14
CA MET A 170 -2.24 -7.85 4.52
C MET A 170 -1.24 -7.78 3.37
N SER A 171 -0.64 -6.62 3.16
CA SER A 171 0.46 -6.45 2.21
C SER A 171 1.47 -5.44 2.75
N ALA A 172 2.74 -5.59 2.40
CA ALA A 172 3.81 -4.65 2.74
C ALA A 172 4.39 -4.07 1.44
N VAL A 173 4.56 -2.75 1.41
CA VAL A 173 5.17 -2.02 0.28
C VAL A 173 6.20 -1.06 0.85
N GLY A 174 7.36 -0.96 0.20
CA GLY A 174 8.39 0.03 0.52
C GLY A 174 8.56 1.01 -0.63
N TYR A 175 8.55 2.30 -0.32
CA TYR A 175 8.71 3.38 -1.29
C TYR A 175 10.08 4.06 -1.22
N GLY A 176 10.90 3.73 -0.22
CA GLY A 176 12.15 4.41 0.08
C GLY A 176 11.95 5.91 0.29
N GLU A 177 12.88 6.69 -0.27
CA GLU A 177 12.89 8.16 -0.20
C GLU A 177 12.09 8.86 -1.30
N TYR A 178 11.56 8.10 -2.28
CA TYR A 178 11.02 8.63 -3.53
C TYR A 178 9.58 9.15 -3.45
N HIS A 179 8.95 9.04 -2.28
CA HIS A 179 7.60 9.56 -2.02
C HIS A 179 7.58 10.48 -0.79
N PRO A 180 8.30 11.62 -0.81
CA PRO A 180 8.30 12.56 0.30
C PRO A 180 6.97 13.32 0.38
N ILE A 181 6.46 13.56 1.59
CA ILE A 181 5.30 14.47 1.80
C ILE A 181 5.76 15.91 1.97
N VAL A 182 7.02 16.11 2.35
CA VAL A 182 7.65 17.42 2.51
C VAL A 182 9.08 17.39 1.96
N PRO A 183 9.63 18.52 1.47
CA PRO A 183 11.01 18.57 0.97
C PRO A 183 12.03 18.16 2.04
N ASN A 184 13.02 17.32 1.67
CA ASN A 184 14.02 16.75 2.58
C ASN A 184 15.17 17.71 2.99
N GLU A 185 14.89 19.01 3.03
CA GLU A 185 15.89 20.05 3.25
C GLU A 185 16.35 20.11 4.71
N ASN A 186 15.40 20.00 5.64
CA ASN A 186 15.64 20.17 7.07
C ASN A 186 15.33 18.90 7.86
N GLU A 187 15.94 18.73 9.03
CA GLU A 187 15.74 17.55 9.89
C GLU A 187 14.27 17.38 10.32
N VAL A 188 13.57 18.49 10.56
CA VAL A 188 12.13 18.48 10.87
C VAL A 188 11.32 17.86 9.73
N ASN A 189 11.67 18.16 8.49
CA ASN A 189 10.97 17.61 7.32
C ASN A 189 11.34 16.14 7.08
N ARG A 190 12.61 15.78 7.28
CA ARG A 190 13.07 14.38 7.18
C ARG A 190 12.33 13.48 8.16
N LYS A 191 12.09 13.96 9.39
CA LYS A 191 11.28 13.24 10.41
C LYS A 191 9.88 12.90 9.90
N LYS A 192 9.20 13.85 9.26
CA LYS A 192 7.88 13.62 8.64
C LYS A 192 7.93 12.61 7.48
N ASN A 193 9.07 12.52 6.78
CA ASN A 193 9.25 11.55 5.70
C ASN A 193 9.59 10.14 6.20
N ARG A 194 10.10 9.99 7.43
CA ARG A 194 10.22 8.71 8.11
C ARG A 194 8.87 8.36 8.74
N ARG A 195 8.05 7.65 7.99
CA ARG A 195 6.67 7.35 8.35
C ARG A 195 6.25 5.96 7.92
N VAL A 196 5.23 5.44 8.60
CA VAL A 196 4.52 4.23 8.20
C VAL A 196 3.09 4.62 7.89
N VAL A 197 2.60 4.23 6.72
CA VAL A 197 1.21 4.47 6.32
C VAL A 197 0.47 3.16 6.31
N PHE A 198 -0.69 3.11 6.95
CA PHE A 198 -1.66 2.04 6.79
C PHE A 198 -2.69 2.52 5.79
N PHE A 199 -2.72 1.90 4.62
CA PHE A 199 -3.70 2.17 3.58
C PHE A 199 -4.71 1.03 3.54
N ILE A 200 -5.94 1.33 3.94
CA ILE A 200 -7.06 0.41 3.96
C ILE A 200 -7.88 0.66 2.69
N LYS A 201 -7.90 -0.30 1.76
CA LYS A 201 -8.56 -0.15 0.46
C LYS A 201 -10.08 -0.30 0.58
N ASN A 202 -10.82 0.58 -0.09
CA ASN A 202 -12.29 0.46 -0.22
C ASN A 202 -12.70 -0.80 -0.99
N ASN A 203 -11.92 -1.15 -2.02
CA ASN A 203 -12.16 -2.36 -2.81
C ASN A 203 -11.09 -3.40 -2.48
N PRO A 204 -11.40 -4.44 -1.68
CA PRO A 204 -10.46 -5.51 -1.39
C PRO A 204 -10.12 -6.27 -2.68
N TYR A 205 -8.95 -6.88 -2.71
CA TYR A 205 -8.59 -7.83 -3.73
C TYR A 205 -9.61 -8.96 -3.72
N PRO A 206 -10.19 -9.33 -4.88
CA PRO A 206 -11.16 -10.39 -4.94
C PRO A 206 -10.52 -11.65 -4.35
N ASP A 207 -11.23 -12.30 -3.43
CA ASP A 207 -10.82 -13.61 -2.96
C ASP A 207 -10.58 -14.48 -4.19
N ALA A 208 -9.39 -15.06 -4.29
CA ALA A 208 -9.14 -16.03 -5.35
C ALA A 208 -10.29 -17.05 -5.29
N PRO A 209 -11.02 -17.30 -6.41
CA PRO A 209 -12.01 -18.34 -6.42
C PRO A 209 -11.30 -19.57 -5.89
N ALA A 210 -11.90 -20.27 -4.91
CA ALA A 210 -11.28 -21.36 -4.18
C ALA A 210 -10.69 -22.36 -5.18
N ALA A 211 -9.45 -22.13 -5.57
CA ALA A 211 -8.70 -23.07 -6.36
C ALA A 211 -8.57 -24.22 -5.37
N GLY A 212 -9.18 -25.35 -5.73
CA GLY A 212 -8.94 -26.59 -5.02
C GLY A 212 -7.43 -26.74 -4.79
N PRO A 213 -7.04 -27.51 -3.74
CA PRO A 213 -5.63 -27.68 -3.38
C PRO A 213 -4.80 -27.80 -4.65
N PRO A 214 -3.74 -27.00 -4.83
CA PRO A 214 -3.01 -26.92 -6.10
C PRO A 214 -2.80 -28.34 -6.54
N ALA A 215 -3.48 -28.75 -7.62
CA ALA A 215 -3.46 -30.12 -8.09
C ALA A 215 -1.99 -30.43 -8.19
N ALA A 216 -1.51 -31.33 -7.32
CA ALA A 216 -0.09 -31.57 -7.14
C ALA A 216 0.45 -31.79 -8.54
N ALA A 217 1.15 -30.80 -9.06
CA ALA A 217 1.73 -30.90 -10.37
C ALA A 217 2.76 -31.99 -10.17
N LYS A 218 2.42 -33.21 -10.60
CA LYS A 218 3.37 -34.29 -10.78
C LYS A 218 4.31 -33.85 -11.88
N HIS A 219 5.17 -32.90 -11.58
CA HIS A 219 6.40 -32.70 -12.32
C HIS A 219 7.34 -33.82 -11.90
N GLY A 220 7.06 -35.01 -12.44
CA GLY A 220 8.14 -35.82 -12.98
C GLY A 220 8.68 -35.08 -14.20
N ALA A 221 9.48 -34.05 -13.95
CA ALA A 221 10.31 -33.41 -14.94
C ALA A 221 11.71 -33.41 -14.34
N GLN A 222 12.54 -34.29 -14.86
CA GLN A 222 13.98 -34.30 -14.63
C GLN A 222 14.48 -32.86 -14.69
N ALA A 223 15.22 -32.45 -13.66
CA ALA A 223 16.02 -31.25 -13.75
C ALA A 223 16.88 -31.38 -15.02
N PRO A 224 16.92 -30.38 -15.92
CA PRO A 224 18.03 -30.32 -16.84
C PRO A 224 19.26 -30.16 -15.95
N ALA A 225 20.18 -31.12 -16.07
CA ALA A 225 21.47 -31.04 -15.41
C ALA A 225 22.06 -29.66 -15.68
N VAL A 226 22.38 -28.92 -14.61
CA VAL A 226 23.23 -27.74 -14.72
C VAL A 226 24.57 -28.28 -15.19
N GLU A 227 24.83 -28.15 -16.48
CA GLU A 227 26.13 -28.43 -17.07
C GLU A 227 27.12 -27.46 -16.42
N GLN A 228 27.94 -28.02 -15.56
CA GLN A 228 29.03 -27.34 -14.87
C GLN A 228 29.95 -26.69 -15.92
N PRO A 229 30.34 -25.42 -15.80
CA PRO A 229 31.29 -24.83 -16.75
C PRO A 229 32.57 -25.68 -16.74
N ALA A 230 32.92 -26.20 -17.91
CA ALA A 230 34.10 -27.02 -18.13
C ALA A 230 35.34 -26.32 -17.56
N GLN A 231 36.09 -27.06 -16.74
CA GLN A 231 37.44 -26.70 -16.33
C GLN A 231 38.30 -26.46 -17.57
N ALA A 232 39.00 -25.31 -17.59
CA ALA A 232 40.04 -25.03 -18.57
C ALA A 232 41.12 -26.14 -18.49
N PRO A 233 41.63 -26.66 -19.62
CA PRO A 233 42.65 -27.68 -19.60
C PRO A 233 43.96 -27.09 -19.06
N ALA A 234 44.49 -27.76 -18.02
CA ALA A 234 45.81 -27.51 -17.47
C ALA A 234 46.88 -27.75 -18.55
N ALA A 235 47.76 -26.76 -18.74
CA ALA A 235 48.97 -26.94 -19.52
C ALA A 235 49.88 -27.93 -18.78
N GLU A 236 50.22 -29.03 -19.43
CA GLU A 236 51.23 -29.99 -18.98
C GLU A 236 52.62 -29.34 -19.01
N THR A 237 53.24 -29.28 -17.84
CA THR A 237 54.68 -29.07 -17.66
C THR A 237 55.42 -30.35 -18.05
N PRO A 238 56.46 -30.33 -18.91
CA PRO A 238 57.37 -31.45 -19.03
C PRO A 238 58.41 -31.41 -17.90
N ALA A 239 58.47 -32.49 -17.13
CA ALA A 239 59.51 -32.74 -16.15
C ALA A 239 60.73 -33.39 -16.81
N ALA A 240 61.91 -32.79 -16.64
CA ALA A 240 63.19 -33.51 -16.57
C ALA A 240 64.27 -32.58 -15.95
N ALA A 241 64.77 -32.98 -14.79
CA ALA A 241 66.05 -32.52 -14.20
C ALA A 241 67.20 -33.43 -14.71
N PRO A 242 68.47 -33.34 -14.25
CA PRO A 242 69.16 -32.32 -13.46
C PRO A 242 70.54 -31.91 -14.06
N GLU A 243 71.24 -30.93 -13.46
CA GLU A 243 72.65 -31.04 -12.99
C GLU A 243 73.21 -29.66 -12.55
N THR A 244 73.92 -29.68 -11.41
CA THR A 244 74.68 -28.58 -10.77
C THR A 244 76.14 -28.59 -11.30
N PRO A 245 77.11 -27.79 -10.81
CA PRO A 245 77.18 -26.38 -10.34
C PRO A 245 78.29 -25.57 -11.09
N ALA A 246 78.48 -24.27 -10.82
CA ALA A 246 79.78 -23.69 -10.38
C ALA A 246 79.94 -22.17 -10.58
N ALA A 247 80.59 -21.57 -9.57
CA ALA A 247 81.56 -20.48 -9.60
C ALA A 247 81.11 -19.02 -9.80
N ALA A 248 80.97 -18.36 -8.64
CA ALA A 248 81.82 -17.25 -8.14
C ALA A 248 81.83 -15.86 -8.82
N PRO A 249 82.12 -14.79 -8.04
CA PRO A 249 81.83 -13.40 -8.38
C PRO A 249 83.09 -12.58 -8.73
N GLU A 250 82.94 -11.49 -9.49
CA GLU A 250 83.90 -10.37 -9.47
C GLU A 250 83.20 -9.01 -9.59
N THR A 251 83.84 -8.04 -8.95
CA THR A 251 83.36 -6.72 -8.51
C THR A 251 83.78 -5.61 -9.51
N PRO A 252 83.76 -4.29 -9.18
CA PRO A 252 82.92 -3.28 -9.82
C PRO A 252 83.69 -2.25 -10.68
N ALA A 253 82.98 -1.33 -11.34
CA ALA A 253 83.58 -0.09 -11.82
C ALA A 253 82.61 1.10 -11.68
N ALA A 254 83.14 2.16 -11.06
CA ALA A 254 82.50 3.44 -10.79
C ALA A 254 82.68 4.44 -11.95
N ALA A 255 81.74 5.38 -12.08
CA ALA A 255 81.87 6.76 -12.58
C ALA A 255 80.46 7.40 -12.55
N GLY A 256 80.16 8.63 -12.10
CA GLY A 256 80.96 9.79 -11.71
C GLY A 256 80.32 11.06 -12.30
N GLY A 257 80.02 12.06 -11.45
CA GLY A 257 79.73 13.49 -11.75
C GLY A 257 78.35 13.81 -12.34
N GLU A 258 77.67 14.93 -12.03
CA GLU A 258 77.89 16.11 -11.19
C GLU A 258 76.53 16.54 -10.60
#